data_AF-A0A425XWE1-F1
#
_entry.id   AF-A0A425XWE1-F1
#
_cell.length_a   1.000
_cell.length_b   1.000
_cell.length_c   1.000
_cell.angle_alpha   90.00
_cell.angle_beta   90.00
_cell.angle_gamma   90.00
#
_symmetry.space_group_name_H-M   'P 1'
#
loop_
_entity.id
_entity.type
_entity.pdbx_description
1 polymer ?
#
loop_
_entity_poly.entity_id
_entity_poly.type
_entity_poly.pdbx_seq_one_letter_code
_entity_poly.pdbx_strand_id
1 'polypeptide(L)'
;MNLHMEIFNSTKKRKSIPKSWCGQWTDKNGKHLIIRSTLHDFYSVTILDKKGNPYEIKLLGDEKKETKKLTGKFTKDTNGNPILQVEAGSNEIGPTYDLYFLTTMGEDKLKLSRNADALEKIIIKPNVGMGLYDDWEDDLGVPWAFPLDDFKKEVD
;
A
#
# COMPACT_ATOMS: atom_id res chain seq x y z
N MET A 1 2.62 -16.35 -14.51
CA MET A 1 4.02 -15.92 -14.30
C MET A 1 4.25 -15.89 -12.79
N ASN A 2 4.93 -16.90 -12.24
CA ASN A 2 5.13 -17.02 -10.79
C ASN A 2 6.29 -16.12 -10.37
N LEU A 3 5.97 -15.07 -9.61
CA LEU A 3 6.96 -14.14 -9.08
C LEU A 3 7.68 -14.82 -7.91
N HIS A 4 8.90 -15.30 -8.13
CA HIS A 4 9.76 -15.80 -7.05
C HIS A 4 10.32 -14.61 -6.26
N MET A 5 9.71 -14.31 -5.10
CA MET A 5 10.27 -13.34 -4.15
C MET A 5 11.38 -13.99 -3.32
N GLU A 6 12.64 -13.64 -3.59
CA GLU A 6 13.74 -13.94 -2.68
C GLU A 6 13.76 -12.92 -1.53
N ILE A 7 13.20 -13.34 -0.40
CA ILE A 7 12.99 -12.50 0.78
C ILE A 7 14.19 -12.68 1.74
N PHE A 8 15.20 -11.82 1.63
CA PHE A 8 16.32 -11.79 2.58
C PHE A 8 15.86 -11.38 4.00
N ASN A 9 16.28 -12.15 5.01
CA ASN A 9 15.86 -12.03 6.43
C ASN A 9 16.10 -10.67 7.13
N SER A 10 16.94 -9.77 6.61
CA SER A 10 17.33 -8.55 7.31
C SER A 10 16.26 -7.45 7.30
N THR A 11 15.38 -7.42 6.30
CA THR A 11 14.32 -6.39 6.17
C THR A 11 13.11 -6.65 7.07
N LYS A 12 12.92 -7.90 7.54
CA LYS A 12 11.81 -8.30 8.42
C LYS A 12 11.83 -7.66 9.83
N LYS A 13 12.90 -6.94 10.20
CA LYS A 13 13.07 -6.31 11.53
C LYS A 13 12.79 -4.80 11.54
N ARG A 14 12.41 -4.19 10.42
CA ARG A 14 12.08 -2.76 10.37
C ARG A 14 10.85 -2.46 11.24
N LYS A 15 10.83 -1.29 11.89
CA LYS A 15 9.71 -0.82 12.74
C LYS A 15 8.88 0.30 12.10
N SER A 16 9.43 0.99 11.10
CA SER A 16 8.76 2.10 10.41
C SER A 16 9.33 2.29 9.01
N ILE A 17 8.55 2.88 8.12
CA ILE A 17 8.97 3.30 6.78
C ILE A 17 9.94 4.49 6.89
N PRO A 18 11.06 4.52 6.13
CA PRO A 18 11.92 5.69 6.04
C PRO A 18 11.15 6.95 5.62
N LYS A 19 11.45 8.10 6.25
CA LYS A 19 10.80 9.38 5.90
C LYS A 19 10.97 9.76 4.43
N SER A 20 12.10 9.42 3.82
CA SER A 20 12.36 9.66 2.39
C SER A 20 11.43 8.87 1.45
N TRP A 21 10.79 7.81 1.93
CA TRP A 21 9.83 7.03 1.14
C TRP A 21 8.39 7.58 1.26
N CYS A 22 8.17 8.53 2.18
CA CYS A 22 6.91 9.25 2.24
C CYS A 22 6.79 10.25 1.06
N GLY A 23 5.61 10.84 0.92
CA GLY A 23 5.25 11.73 -0.19
C GLY A 23 4.40 11.03 -1.24
N GLN A 24 4.33 11.64 -2.42
CA GLN A 24 3.55 11.14 -3.55
C GLN A 24 4.30 10.04 -4.31
N TRP A 25 3.54 9.07 -4.82
CA TRP A 25 3.93 8.02 -5.74
C TRP A 25 2.83 7.94 -6.81
N THR A 26 3.19 7.59 -8.05
CA THR A 26 2.26 7.57 -9.18
C THR A 26 2.31 6.20 -9.87
N ASP A 27 1.15 5.64 -10.22
CA ASP A 27 1.07 4.41 -11.02
C ASP A 27 1.13 4.72 -12.52
N LYS A 28 1.18 3.67 -13.36
CA LYS A 28 1.23 3.84 -14.82
C LYS A 28 -0.02 4.49 -15.44
N ASN A 29 -1.13 4.54 -14.72
CA ASN A 29 -2.40 5.12 -15.16
C ASN A 29 -2.60 6.55 -14.65
N GLY A 30 -1.65 7.09 -13.89
CA GLY A 30 -1.71 8.41 -13.26
C GLY A 30 -2.41 8.43 -11.90
N LYS A 31 -2.81 7.30 -11.31
CA LYS A 31 -3.32 7.28 -9.93
C LYS A 31 -2.20 7.71 -8.97
N HIS A 32 -2.54 8.48 -7.96
CA HIS A 32 -1.57 8.96 -6.97
C HIS A 32 -1.78 8.28 -5.62
N LEU A 33 -0.69 7.86 -5.00
CA LEU A 33 -0.61 7.37 -3.62
C LEU A 33 0.25 8.36 -2.82
N ILE A 34 -0.35 9.00 -1.82
CA ILE A 34 0.32 9.97 -0.96
C ILE A 34 0.42 9.39 0.44
N ILE A 35 1.66 9.20 0.92
CA ILE A 35 1.95 8.69 2.26
C ILE A 35 2.54 9.83 3.09
N ARG A 36 1.98 10.12 4.26
CA ARG A 36 2.51 11.11 5.20
C ARG A 36 2.76 10.45 6.55
N SER A 37 3.96 10.62 7.10
CA SER A 37 4.25 10.20 8.47
C SER A 37 3.39 10.99 9.45
N THR A 38 2.79 10.32 10.43
CA THR A 38 2.17 10.98 11.59
C THR A 38 3.07 10.81 12.83
N LEU A 39 2.49 10.85 14.03
CA LEU A 39 3.21 10.46 15.25
C LEU A 39 3.35 8.93 15.29
N HIS A 40 4.46 8.43 15.83
CA HIS A 40 4.78 7.00 15.99
C HIS A 40 4.80 6.19 14.67
N ASP A 41 4.32 4.95 14.69
CA ASP A 41 4.37 3.98 13.57
C ASP A 41 3.12 4.05 12.66
N PHE A 42 2.37 5.16 12.75
CA PHE A 42 1.20 5.43 11.94
C PHE A 42 1.49 6.41 10.80
N TYR A 43 0.68 6.29 9.76
CA TYR A 43 0.76 7.06 8.53
C TYR A 43 -0.63 7.51 8.11
N SER A 44 -0.70 8.66 7.48
CA SER A 44 -1.90 9.11 6.77
C SER A 44 -1.70 8.82 5.29
N VAL A 45 -2.60 8.03 4.72
CA VAL A 45 -2.55 7.60 3.32
C VAL A 45 -3.71 8.22 2.54
N THR A 46 -3.43 8.75 1.36
CA THR A 46 -4.45 9.27 0.45
C THR A 46 -4.22 8.67 -0.92
N ILE A 47 -5.29 8.21 -1.57
CA ILE A 47 -5.25 7.60 -2.89
C ILE A 47 -6.17 8.42 -3.79
N LEU A 48 -5.65 8.86 -4.93
CA LEU A 48 -6.34 9.74 -5.86
C LEU A 48 -6.38 9.10 -7.26
N ASP A 49 -7.42 9.44 -8.02
CA ASP A 49 -7.46 9.17 -9.45
C ASP A 49 -6.47 10.05 -10.23
N LYS A 50 -6.37 9.82 -11.54
CA LYS A 50 -5.52 10.60 -12.45
C LYS A 50 -5.88 12.08 -12.59
N LYS A 51 -7.01 12.49 -12.03
CA LYS A 51 -7.47 13.88 -11.98
C LYS A 51 -7.23 14.51 -10.61
N GLY A 52 -6.64 13.76 -9.66
CA GLY A 52 -6.37 14.22 -8.30
C GLY A 52 -7.57 14.13 -7.35
N ASN A 53 -8.63 13.41 -7.71
CA ASN A 53 -9.82 13.25 -6.85
C ASN A 53 -9.71 11.96 -6.00
N PRO A 54 -10.14 11.98 -4.73
CA PRO A 54 -10.29 10.75 -3.96
C PRO A 54 -11.42 9.89 -4.52
N TYR A 55 -11.32 8.58 -4.32
CA TYR A 55 -12.40 7.64 -4.60
C TYR A 55 -13.39 7.62 -3.44
N GLU A 56 -14.67 7.47 -3.74
CA GLU A 56 -15.72 7.19 -2.77
C GLU A 56 -15.87 5.67 -2.61
N ILE A 57 -15.83 5.22 -1.36
CA ILE A 57 -16.03 3.84 -0.92
C ILE A 57 -17.39 3.80 -0.24
N LYS A 58 -18.24 2.87 -0.66
CA LYS A 58 -19.46 2.53 0.08
C LYS A 58 -19.08 1.47 1.11
N LEU A 59 -19.40 1.73 2.37
CA LEU A 59 -19.22 0.80 3.47
C LEU A 59 -20.56 0.16 3.83
N LEU A 60 -20.52 -0.81 4.73
CA LEU A 60 -21.71 -1.40 5.33
C LEU A 60 -22.60 -0.34 5.99
N GLY A 61 -23.92 -0.52 5.83
CA GLY A 61 -24.90 0.44 6.35
C GLY A 61 -25.03 1.72 5.53
N ASP A 62 -24.67 1.70 4.24
CA ASP A 62 -24.71 2.84 3.31
C ASP A 62 -23.83 4.02 3.71
N GLU A 63 -22.89 3.81 4.64
CA GLU A 63 -21.89 4.80 4.97
C GLU A 63 -20.93 5.03 3.79
N LYS A 64 -20.43 6.26 3.67
CA LYS A 64 -19.50 6.64 2.62
C LYS A 64 -18.18 7.07 3.22
N LYS A 65 -17.08 6.58 2.65
CA LYS A 65 -15.72 6.93 3.04
C LYS A 65 -14.93 7.33 1.81
N GLU A 66 -14.15 8.40 1.92
CA GLU A 66 -13.21 8.77 0.86
C GLU A 66 -11.87 8.07 1.06
N THR A 67 -11.13 7.81 -0.02
CA THR A 67 -9.72 7.37 0.03
C THR A 67 -8.76 8.49 0.44
N LYS A 68 -9.14 9.28 1.45
CA LYS A 68 -8.44 10.48 1.91
C LYS A 68 -8.14 10.38 3.39
N LYS A 69 -6.87 10.63 3.74
CA LYS A 69 -6.35 10.51 5.12
C LYS A 69 -6.68 9.17 5.80
N LEU A 70 -6.69 8.09 5.03
CA LEU A 70 -6.82 6.72 5.55
C LEU A 70 -5.71 6.42 6.55
N THR A 71 -6.03 5.65 7.59
CA THR A 71 -5.06 5.17 8.56
C THR A 71 -4.17 4.11 7.90
N GLY A 72 -2.87 4.35 7.92
CA GLY A 72 -1.86 3.36 7.56
C GLY A 72 -1.05 2.95 8.78
N LYS A 73 -0.81 1.65 8.96
CA LYS A 73 0.04 1.10 10.01
C LYS A 73 1.17 0.30 9.39
N PHE A 74 2.40 0.60 9.80
CA PHE A 74 3.53 -0.23 9.39
C PHE A 74 3.54 -1.52 10.23
N THR A 75 3.37 -2.66 9.57
CA THR A 75 3.20 -3.96 10.22
C THR A 75 3.85 -5.06 9.38
N LYS A 76 3.54 -6.31 9.68
CA LYS A 76 3.96 -7.47 8.89
C LYS A 76 2.75 -8.22 8.35
N ASP A 77 2.88 -8.75 7.14
CA ASP A 77 1.94 -9.72 6.59
C ASP A 77 2.06 -11.09 7.30
N THR A 78 1.24 -12.06 6.89
CA THR A 78 1.23 -13.43 7.42
C THR A 78 2.55 -14.18 7.24
N ASN A 79 3.39 -13.77 6.29
CA ASN A 79 4.72 -14.33 6.02
C ASN A 79 5.85 -13.57 6.76
N GLY A 80 5.49 -12.58 7.58
CA GLY A 80 6.42 -11.74 8.32
C GLY A 80 7.11 -10.67 7.46
N ASN A 81 6.60 -10.37 6.26
CA ASN A 81 7.13 -9.33 5.40
C ASN A 81 6.62 -7.96 5.84
N PRO A 82 7.49 -6.93 5.90
CA PRO A 82 7.07 -5.58 6.24
C PRO A 82 6.15 -4.99 5.16
N ILE A 83 5.02 -4.47 5.60
CA ILE A 83 4.02 -3.80 4.75
C ILE A 83 3.56 -2.50 5.41
N LEU A 84 3.08 -1.57 4.61
CA LEU A 84 2.18 -0.52 5.09
C LEU A 84 0.75 -0.99 4.83
N GLN A 85 0.07 -1.44 5.88
CA GLN A 85 -1.33 -1.84 5.80
C GLN A 85 -2.21 -0.61 5.96
N VAL A 86 -3.09 -0.37 4.98
CA VAL A 86 -3.99 0.79 4.95
C VAL A 86 -5.43 0.34 5.15
N GLU A 87 -6.14 0.97 6.08
CA GLU A 87 -7.55 0.68 6.33
C GLU A 87 -8.43 1.24 5.22
N ALA A 88 -8.93 0.34 4.37
CA ALA A 88 -9.73 0.69 3.22
C ALA A 88 -11.24 0.61 3.49
N GLY A 89 -11.68 -0.29 4.38
CA GLY A 89 -13.07 -0.37 4.83
C GLY A 89 -13.30 0.33 6.17
N SER A 90 -14.22 -0.22 6.96
CA SER A 90 -14.42 0.16 8.36
C SER A 90 -13.15 -0.11 9.19
N ASN A 91 -12.81 0.80 10.09
CA ASN A 91 -11.56 0.72 10.84
C ASN A 91 -11.48 -0.59 11.65
N GLU A 92 -10.30 -1.19 11.70
CA GLU A 92 -9.98 -2.46 12.38
C GLU A 92 -10.68 -3.74 11.90
N ILE A 93 -11.78 -3.64 11.15
CA ILE A 93 -12.63 -4.80 10.79
C ILE A 93 -12.78 -5.01 9.28
N GLY A 94 -12.68 -3.94 8.50
CA GLY A 94 -12.90 -3.96 7.05
C GLY A 94 -11.67 -4.41 6.25
N PRO A 95 -11.79 -4.46 4.91
CA PRO A 95 -10.67 -4.78 4.03
C PRO A 95 -9.51 -3.80 4.21
N THR A 96 -8.32 -4.30 3.90
CA THR A 96 -7.08 -3.52 3.95
C THR A 96 -6.39 -3.49 2.60
N TYR A 97 -5.58 -2.46 2.41
CA TYR A 97 -4.73 -2.28 1.24
C TYR A 97 -3.28 -2.37 1.68
N ASP A 98 -2.65 -3.49 1.36
CA ASP A 98 -1.29 -3.83 1.78
C ASP A 98 -0.28 -3.31 0.75
N LEU A 99 0.57 -2.39 1.18
CA LEU A 99 1.57 -1.77 0.32
C LEU A 99 2.95 -2.36 0.61
N TYR A 100 3.46 -3.11 -0.38
CA TYR A 100 4.80 -3.70 -0.34
C TYR A 100 5.82 -2.76 -0.97
N PHE A 101 6.89 -2.46 -0.24
CA PHE A 101 8.02 -1.68 -0.78
C PHE A 101 9.05 -2.65 -1.34
N LEU A 102 9.19 -2.67 -2.67
CA LEU A 102 10.04 -3.59 -3.40
C LEU A 102 11.10 -2.85 -4.22
N THR A 103 12.27 -3.43 -4.38
CA THR A 103 13.36 -2.89 -5.20
C THR A 103 13.65 -3.84 -6.36
N THR A 104 13.78 -3.31 -7.58
CA THR A 104 14.15 -4.08 -8.77
C THR A 104 15.64 -4.47 -8.73
N MET A 105 15.97 -5.75 -8.87
CA MET A 105 17.35 -6.26 -8.93
C MET A 105 17.83 -6.66 -10.34
N GLY A 106 17.00 -6.46 -11.36
CA GLY A 106 17.21 -6.90 -12.74
C GLY A 106 15.86 -7.00 -13.47
N GLU A 107 15.82 -7.57 -14.68
CA GLU A 107 14.65 -7.50 -15.58
C GLU A 107 13.33 -7.97 -14.95
N ASP A 108 13.34 -8.95 -14.03
CA ASP A 108 12.10 -9.43 -13.39
C ASP A 108 12.24 -9.82 -11.90
N LYS A 109 13.36 -9.47 -11.25
CA LYS A 109 13.60 -9.87 -9.86
C LYS A 109 13.29 -8.73 -8.89
N LEU A 110 12.31 -8.97 -8.02
CA LEU A 110 11.95 -8.06 -6.92
C LEU A 110 12.46 -8.60 -5.58
N LYS A 111 12.95 -7.70 -4.73
CA LYS A 111 13.22 -7.96 -3.32
C LYS A 111 12.51 -6.94 -2.45
N LEU A 112 12.34 -7.22 -1.16
CA LEU A 112 11.96 -6.19 -0.18
C LEU A 112 12.99 -5.07 -0.14
N SER A 113 12.53 -3.84 -0.19
CA SER A 113 13.40 -2.67 -0.17
C SER A 113 14.11 -2.48 1.17
N ARG A 114 15.39 -2.14 1.12
CA ARG A 114 16.25 -1.77 2.27
C ARG A 114 16.39 -0.26 2.34
N ASN A 115 16.70 0.30 3.51
CA ASN A 115 16.84 1.76 3.67
C ASN A 115 17.93 2.37 2.77
N ALA A 116 18.94 1.57 2.41
CA ALA A 116 20.04 1.95 1.54
C ALA A 116 19.74 1.77 0.04
N ASP A 117 18.60 1.17 -0.32
CA ASP A 117 18.21 1.08 -1.73
C ASP A 117 17.86 2.49 -2.24
N ALA A 118 18.26 2.77 -3.49
CA ALA A 118 18.02 4.05 -4.12
C ALA A 118 16.52 4.24 -4.39
N LEU A 119 15.99 5.43 -4.06
CA LEU A 119 14.55 5.69 -4.01
C LEU A 119 13.87 5.49 -5.37
N GLU A 120 14.55 5.86 -6.44
CA GLU A 120 14.11 5.71 -7.83
C GLU A 120 13.95 4.26 -8.29
N LYS A 121 14.59 3.32 -7.58
CA LYS A 121 14.50 1.87 -7.86
C LYS A 121 13.44 1.17 -7.01
N ILE A 122 12.83 1.90 -6.07
CA ILE A 122 11.77 1.37 -5.22
C ILE A 122 10.45 1.51 -5.96
N ILE A 123 9.64 0.46 -5.87
CA ILE A 123 8.25 0.44 -6.28
C ILE A 123 7.39 0.11 -5.07
N ILE A 124 6.17 0.66 -5.04
CA ILE A 124 5.14 0.20 -4.11
C ILE A 124 4.23 -0.73 -4.88
N LYS A 125 4.26 -2.01 -4.53
CA LYS A 125 3.35 -3.02 -5.08
C LYS A 125 2.14 -3.14 -4.15
N PRO A 126 0.95 -2.74 -4.61
CA PRO A 126 -0.24 -2.90 -3.81
C PRO A 126 -0.79 -4.33 -3.87
N ASN A 127 -1.42 -4.74 -2.78
CA ASN A 127 -2.22 -5.96 -2.70
C ASN A 127 -3.46 -5.72 -1.84
N VAL A 128 -4.51 -6.52 -2.06
CA VAL A 128 -5.70 -6.50 -1.19
C VAL A 128 -5.47 -7.46 -0.03
N GLY A 129 -5.66 -6.97 1.19
CA GLY A 129 -5.74 -7.77 2.40
C GLY A 129 -7.20 -7.99 2.81
N MET A 130 -7.54 -9.22 3.22
CA MET A 130 -8.88 -9.54 3.72
C MET A 130 -9.07 -8.99 5.14
N GLY A 131 -10.27 -8.51 5.43
CA GLY A 131 -10.69 -8.09 6.77
C GLY A 131 -11.11 -9.28 7.65
N LEU A 132 -11.61 -9.00 8.86
CA LEU A 132 -12.06 -10.03 9.82
C LEU A 132 -13.48 -10.55 9.52
N TYR A 133 -14.29 -9.80 8.77
CA TYR A 133 -15.55 -10.30 8.24
C TYR A 133 -15.22 -11.22 7.04
N ASP A 134 -15.45 -12.52 7.20
CA ASP A 134 -15.22 -13.57 6.19
C ASP A 134 -16.53 -13.91 5.46
N ASP A 135 -17.33 -12.89 5.17
CA ASP A 135 -18.65 -13.04 4.60
C ASP A 135 -18.56 -12.54 3.15
N TRP A 136 -18.54 -13.49 2.23
CA TRP A 136 -18.45 -13.34 0.77
C TRP A 136 -19.48 -12.38 0.13
N GLU A 137 -20.35 -11.73 0.91
CA GLU A 137 -21.38 -10.81 0.46
C GLU A 137 -21.06 -9.32 0.67
N ASP A 138 -20.09 -8.95 1.51
CA ASP A 138 -20.11 -7.60 2.11
C ASP A 138 -19.18 -6.54 1.49
N ASP A 139 -18.28 -6.86 0.58
CA ASP A 139 -17.61 -5.86 -0.25
C ASP A 139 -16.93 -6.55 -1.44
N LEU A 140 -17.11 -6.04 -2.66
CA LEU A 140 -16.43 -6.48 -3.88
C LEU A 140 -14.92 -6.12 -3.86
N GLY A 141 -14.24 -6.41 -2.75
CA GLY A 141 -12.87 -6.00 -2.46
C GLY A 141 -12.75 -4.49 -2.29
N VAL A 142 -11.56 -3.97 -2.54
CA VAL A 142 -11.30 -2.55 -2.75
C VAL A 142 -11.39 -2.26 -4.26
N PRO A 143 -12.59 -2.17 -4.89
CA PRO A 143 -12.71 -2.11 -6.35
C PRO A 143 -12.02 -0.88 -6.95
N TRP A 144 -11.98 0.22 -6.19
CA TRP A 144 -11.23 1.43 -6.56
C TRP A 144 -9.71 1.20 -6.66
N ALA A 145 -9.20 0.18 -5.95
CA ALA A 145 -7.81 -0.22 -6.03
C ALA A 145 -7.51 -0.98 -7.33
N PHE A 146 -8.52 -1.49 -8.04
CA PHE A 146 -8.33 -2.20 -9.30
C PHE A 146 -8.29 -1.23 -10.51
N PRO A 147 -7.51 -1.57 -11.57
CA PRO A 147 -6.43 -2.56 -11.54
C PRO A 147 -5.33 -2.16 -10.54
N LEU A 148 -4.73 -3.17 -9.91
CA LEU A 148 -3.59 -3.01 -9.02
C LEU A 148 -2.33 -2.82 -9.85
N ASP A 149 -1.82 -1.59 -9.88
CA ASP A 149 -0.59 -1.25 -10.57
C ASP A 149 0.48 -0.77 -9.59
N ASP A 150 1.74 -1.06 -9.91
CA ASP A 150 2.87 -0.67 -9.08
C ASP A 150 3.04 0.86 -9.12
N PHE A 151 3.14 1.50 -7.95
CA PHE A 151 3.43 2.93 -7.86
C PHE A 151 4.94 3.18 -7.83
N LYS A 152 5.39 4.25 -8.48
CA LYS A 152 6.79 4.68 -8.52
C LYS A 152 6.92 6.13 -8.09
N LYS A 153 8.11 6.50 -7.62
CA LYS A 153 8.47 7.92 -7.46
C LYS A 153 8.69 8.53 -8.84
N GLU A 154 8.06 9.66 -9.09
CA GLU A 154 8.49 10.54 -10.17
C GLU A 154 9.86 11.10 -9.74
N VAL A 155 10.83 10.94 -10.63
CA VAL A 155 12.17 11.50 -10.46
C VAL A 155 12.26 12.61 -11.50
N ASP A 156 12.38 13.85 -11.02
CA ASP A 156 12.65 15.02 -11.86
C ASP A 156 14.02 14.93 -12.55
#